data_AF-A0ABD7LFJ7-F1
#
_entry.id   AF-A0ABD7LFJ7-F1
#
_cell.length_a   1.000
_cell.length_b   1.000
_cell.length_c   1.000
_cell.angle_alpha   90.00
_cell.angle_beta   90.00
_cell.angle_gamma   90.00
#
_symmetry.space_group_name_H-M   'P 1'
#
loop_
_entity.id
_entity.type
_entity.pdbx_description
1 polymer ?
#
loop_
_entity_poly.entity_id
_entity_poly.type
_entity_poly.pdbx_seq_one_letter_code
_entity_poly.pdbx_strand_id
1 'polypeptide(L)'
;MNRKNVLRIGVILFFVFGVSCVWALTDKSKMAGDFEGIGRPGVFSSKAMNNGLDIQYYSPSLQRTLSYRVENFDECSMMSVYIIPHTNLLAVDGSCSSQGGQIYRYIYKWSAADKNWCLIRQINGEKSDITSGTVVPVEDVLRVSGCSPIGKNDSLTYESKKQVQDEIRGELDEFKKATQARASLEKYVSEISDFQVAELAAYIDAENVEEVNNLAFFLEKYKRNSEAVQLLQSLIKKFPNRTVARLNLADAYWEIDAKELAASEYREYRRQMNFKGLSAKIPPRVVDRAK
;
A
#
# COMPACT_ATOMS: atom_id res chain seq x y z
N MET A 1 72.79 -2.53 -16.02
CA MET A 1 73.91 -2.24 -15.10
C MET A 1 73.48 -1.08 -14.20
N ASN A 2 73.55 -1.28 -12.87
CA ASN A 2 73.29 -0.36 -11.74
C ASN A 2 71.89 0.28 -11.57
N ARG A 3 71.07 -0.06 -10.55
CA ARG A 3 71.15 0.00 -9.06
C ARG A 3 71.15 1.41 -8.43
N LYS A 4 70.03 1.64 -7.72
CA LYS A 4 69.84 2.33 -6.41
C LYS A 4 69.87 3.87 -6.37
N ASN A 5 68.77 4.48 -5.89
CA ASN A 5 68.69 4.95 -4.50
C ASN A 5 67.27 5.31 -4.05
N VAL A 6 67.02 4.94 -2.80
CA VAL A 6 65.80 5.11 -2.01
C VAL A 6 65.90 6.42 -1.24
N LEU A 7 64.83 7.20 -1.17
CA LEU A 7 64.64 8.18 -0.09
C LEU A 7 63.21 8.12 0.43
N ARG A 8 63.05 7.58 1.64
CA ARG A 8 61.82 7.61 2.43
C ARG A 8 61.74 8.95 3.14
N ILE A 9 60.66 9.69 2.95
CA ILE A 9 60.30 10.82 3.82
C ILE A 9 59.09 10.38 4.63
N GLY A 10 59.32 10.19 5.94
CA GLY A 10 58.26 9.97 6.91
C GLY A 10 57.64 11.32 7.28
N VAL A 11 56.31 11.39 7.21
CA VAL A 11 55.55 12.50 7.80
C VAL A 11 54.86 11.96 9.05
N ILE A 12 55.31 12.45 10.19
CA ILE A 12 54.68 12.28 11.49
C ILE A 12 53.53 13.29 11.56
N LEU A 13 52.30 12.82 11.79
CA LEU A 13 51.16 13.67 12.14
C LEU A 13 50.64 13.26 13.52
N PHE A 14 50.78 14.18 14.47
CA PHE A 14 50.27 14.07 15.83
C PHE A 14 48.80 14.51 15.91
N PHE A 15 48.00 13.68 16.59
CA PHE A 15 46.84 13.97 17.46
C PHE A 15 45.83 15.06 17.09
N VAL A 16 44.56 14.66 16.96
CA VAL A 16 43.46 15.15 17.83
C VAL A 16 42.44 14.02 18.03
N PHE A 17 42.27 13.55 19.27
CA PHE A 17 41.10 12.78 19.68
C PHE A 17 39.89 13.73 19.72
N GLY A 18 39.13 13.77 18.62
CA GLY A 18 37.83 14.42 18.57
C GLY A 18 36.77 13.48 19.13
N VAL A 19 36.22 13.82 20.28
CA VAL A 19 35.02 13.21 20.85
C VAL A 19 33.91 13.28 19.80
N SER A 20 33.52 12.13 19.24
CA SER A 20 32.35 12.03 18.37
C SER A 20 31.12 12.29 19.24
N CYS A 21 30.67 13.54 19.21
CA CYS A 21 29.33 13.92 19.61
C CYS A 21 28.39 13.11 18.68
N VAL A 22 27.82 12.02 19.18
CA VAL A 22 26.72 11.35 18.49
C VAL A 22 25.52 12.24 18.71
N TRP A 23 25.28 13.13 17.74
CA TRP A 23 24.04 13.85 17.62
C TRP A 23 22.94 12.81 17.49
N ALA A 24 22.17 12.61 18.56
CA ALA A 24 20.86 11.99 18.44
C ALA A 24 20.03 12.95 17.57
N LEU A 25 20.03 12.70 16.26
CA LEU A 25 19.08 13.29 15.32
C LEU A 25 17.70 12.86 15.78
N THR A 26 17.05 13.70 16.59
CA THR A 26 15.61 13.57 16.79
C THR A 26 14.97 14.02 15.49
N ASP A 27 14.77 13.10 14.55
CA ASP A 27 14.16 13.37 13.25
C ASP A 27 12.70 13.76 13.47
N LYS A 28 12.46 15.07 13.56
CA LYS A 28 11.12 15.64 13.49
C LYS A 28 10.73 15.69 12.03
N SER A 29 9.80 14.83 11.61
CA SER A 29 9.22 14.93 10.28
C SER A 29 8.18 16.05 10.26
N LYS A 30 8.10 16.78 9.15
CA LYS A 30 7.09 17.83 8.92
C LYS A 30 6.46 17.65 7.55
N MET A 31 5.16 17.86 7.48
CA MET A 31 4.39 17.82 6.23
C MET A 31 3.40 18.98 6.23
N ALA A 32 3.23 19.65 5.09
CA ALA A 32 2.30 20.75 4.92
C ALA A 32 1.44 20.53 3.67
N GLY A 33 0.16 20.90 3.75
CA GLY A 33 -0.80 20.69 2.67
C GLY A 33 -2.21 21.16 3.04
N ASP A 34 -3.08 21.31 2.04
CA ASP A 34 -4.48 21.67 2.26
C ASP A 34 -5.31 20.43 2.67
N PHE A 35 -5.02 19.92 3.87
CA PHE A 35 -5.62 18.70 4.38
C PHE A 35 -7.10 18.85 4.76
N GLU A 36 -7.53 20.08 5.03
CA GLU A 36 -8.93 20.38 5.42
C GLU A 36 -9.80 20.79 4.23
N GLY A 37 -9.21 20.96 3.04
CA GLY A 37 -9.91 21.36 1.82
C GLY A 37 -10.43 22.80 1.85
N ILE A 38 -9.72 23.70 2.55
CA ILE A 38 -10.12 25.11 2.71
C ILE A 38 -9.18 26.09 1.99
N GLY A 39 -8.27 25.60 1.16
CA GLY A 39 -7.29 26.39 0.42
C GLY A 39 -6.18 26.98 1.30
N ARG A 40 -5.99 26.47 2.53
CA ARG A 40 -4.94 26.93 3.45
C ARG A 40 -4.14 25.74 3.98
N PRO A 41 -2.80 25.83 4.04
CA PRO A 41 -2.00 24.69 4.47
C PRO A 41 -2.13 24.47 5.98
N GLY A 42 -2.53 23.26 6.36
CA GLY A 42 -2.26 22.71 7.68
C GLY A 42 -0.85 22.15 7.73
N VAL A 43 -0.31 22.00 8.95
CA VAL A 43 1.07 21.52 9.16
C VAL A 43 1.07 20.40 10.18
N PHE A 44 1.48 19.22 9.73
CA PHE A 44 1.85 18.13 10.61
C PHE A 44 3.31 18.24 11.03
N SER A 45 3.58 17.90 12.29
CA SER A 45 4.90 17.51 12.74
C SER A 45 4.81 16.27 13.61
N SER A 46 5.72 15.33 13.45
CA SER A 46 5.76 14.13 14.28
C SER A 46 7.14 13.85 14.83
N LYS A 47 7.18 13.13 15.95
CA LYS A 47 8.41 12.70 16.61
C LYS A 47 8.23 11.28 17.11
N ALA A 48 9.08 10.37 16.62
CA ALA A 48 9.16 9.01 17.14
C ALA A 48 9.64 9.02 18.60
N MET A 49 9.04 8.18 19.41
CA MET A 49 9.29 8.02 20.84
C MET A 49 9.45 6.52 21.13
N ASN A 50 10.12 6.15 22.23
CA ASN A 50 10.39 4.73 22.52
C ASN A 50 9.13 3.87 22.60
N ASN A 51 8.01 4.46 23.02
CA ASN A 51 6.72 3.81 23.21
C ASN A 51 5.62 4.42 22.33
N GLY A 52 5.96 4.91 21.13
CA GLY A 52 4.96 5.40 20.19
C GLY A 52 5.38 6.60 19.34
N LEU A 53 4.39 7.40 18.99
CA LEU A 53 4.53 8.56 18.11
C LEU A 53 3.78 9.76 18.72
N ASP A 54 4.49 10.87 18.88
CA ASP A 54 3.86 12.16 19.14
C ASP A 54 3.58 12.84 17.80
N ILE A 55 2.33 13.28 17.61
CA ILE A 55 1.90 13.98 16.39
C ILE A 55 1.28 15.32 16.80
N GLN A 56 1.68 16.39 16.12
CA GLN A 56 1.06 17.71 16.23
C GLN A 56 0.53 18.12 14.87
N TYR A 57 -0.63 18.77 14.86
CA TYR A 57 -1.26 19.27 13.65
C TYR A 57 -1.74 20.71 13.87
N TYR A 58 -1.16 21.66 13.15
CA TYR A 58 -1.72 23.02 13.07
C TYR A 58 -2.90 23.02 12.11
N SER A 59 -4.10 23.30 12.64
CA SER A 59 -5.33 23.40 11.88
C SER A 59 -5.59 24.85 11.46
N PRO A 60 -5.63 25.15 10.15
CA PRO A 60 -5.92 26.50 9.66
C PRO A 60 -7.39 26.91 9.84
N SER A 61 -8.36 25.99 9.84
CA SER A 61 -9.75 26.33 10.16
C SER A 61 -9.94 26.70 11.63
N LEU A 62 -9.22 26.03 12.54
CA LEU A 62 -9.34 26.25 13.98
C LEU A 62 -8.35 27.28 14.52
N GLN A 63 -7.36 27.67 13.71
CA GLN A 63 -6.25 28.55 14.08
C GLN A 63 -5.52 28.10 15.36
N ARG A 64 -5.37 26.79 15.54
CA ARG A 64 -4.71 26.20 16.71
C ARG A 64 -4.05 24.87 16.37
N THR A 65 -3.12 24.46 17.24
CA THR A 65 -2.47 23.15 17.15
C THR A 65 -3.23 22.11 17.95
N LEU A 66 -3.51 20.97 17.33
CA LEU A 66 -3.99 19.75 17.95
C LEU A 66 -2.80 18.84 18.24
N SER A 67 -2.82 18.14 19.36
CA SER A 67 -1.75 17.23 19.79
C SER A 67 -2.32 15.84 20.01
N TYR A 68 -1.60 14.84 19.51
CA TYR A 68 -1.98 13.44 19.57
C TYR A 68 -0.80 12.61 20.05
N ARG A 69 -1.14 11.52 20.72
CA ARG A 69 -0.21 10.49 21.16
C ARG A 69 -0.72 9.16 20.65
N VAL A 70 0.10 8.43 19.91
CA VAL A 70 -0.22 7.07 19.46
C VAL A 70 0.80 6.14 20.12
N GLU A 71 0.33 5.11 20.81
CA GLU A 71 1.20 4.07 21.36
C GLU A 71 1.69 3.15 20.25
N ASN A 72 2.75 2.38 20.51
CA ASN A 72 3.17 1.32 19.58
C ASN A 72 2.02 0.32 19.43
N PHE A 73 1.76 -0.13 18.19
CA PHE A 73 0.76 -1.16 17.95
C PHE A 73 1.24 -2.54 18.44
N ASP A 74 2.54 -2.78 18.38
CA ASP A 74 3.21 -4.01 18.79
C ASP A 74 4.67 -3.71 19.22
N GLU A 75 5.36 -4.67 19.81
CA GLU A 75 6.76 -4.55 20.24
C GLU A 75 7.71 -4.29 19.07
N CYS A 76 7.40 -4.82 17.88
CA CYS A 76 8.19 -4.63 16.65
C CYS A 76 7.79 -3.39 15.84
N SER A 77 6.82 -2.60 16.32
CA SER A 77 6.28 -1.47 15.55
C SER A 77 7.33 -0.41 15.25
N MET A 78 7.41 -0.04 13.97
CA MET A 78 8.15 1.13 13.52
C MET A 78 7.16 2.24 13.18
N MET A 79 6.85 3.07 14.18
CA MET A 79 5.81 4.09 14.03
C MET A 79 6.23 5.20 13.07
N SER A 80 5.36 5.50 12.12
CA SER A 80 5.52 6.58 11.15
C SER A 80 4.17 7.21 10.81
N VAL A 81 4.22 8.39 10.20
CA VAL A 81 3.03 9.09 9.69
C VAL A 81 3.34 9.68 8.33
N TYR A 82 2.40 9.54 7.40
CA TYR A 82 2.51 10.07 6.04
C TYR A 82 1.13 10.39 5.48
N ILE A 83 1.11 11.22 4.43
CA ILE A 83 -0.10 11.49 3.65
C ILE A 83 -0.17 10.45 2.53
N ILE A 84 -1.33 9.81 2.37
CA ILE A 84 -1.53 8.84 1.28
C ILE A 84 -1.49 9.61 -0.04
N PRO A 85 -0.63 9.19 -1.00
CA PRO A 85 -0.46 9.89 -2.27
C PRO A 85 -1.79 10.21 -2.96
N HIS A 86 -1.87 11.40 -3.56
CA HIS A 86 -3.07 11.90 -4.26
C HIS A 86 -4.34 12.05 -3.40
N THR A 87 -4.21 11.97 -2.08
CA THR A 87 -5.33 12.16 -1.16
C THR A 87 -4.97 13.17 -0.06
N ASN A 88 -5.97 13.53 0.73
CA ASN A 88 -5.80 14.27 1.99
C ASN A 88 -5.91 13.33 3.21
N LEU A 89 -5.73 12.03 3.01
CA LEU A 89 -5.81 11.03 4.08
C LEU A 89 -4.46 10.90 4.77
N LEU A 90 -4.48 10.84 6.09
CA LEU A 90 -3.31 10.63 6.93
C LEU A 90 -3.22 9.16 7.31
N ALA A 91 -2.10 8.51 7.00
CA ALA A 91 -1.79 7.19 7.51
C ALA A 91 -0.91 7.31 8.75
N VAL A 92 -1.28 6.61 9.83
CA VAL A 92 -0.40 6.27 10.94
C VAL A 92 -0.06 4.79 10.83
N ASP A 93 1.21 4.48 10.61
CA ASP A 93 1.68 3.15 10.26
C ASP A 93 2.69 2.69 11.30
N GLY A 94 2.41 1.55 11.93
CA GLY A 94 3.28 0.91 12.90
C GLY A 94 3.66 -0.51 12.48
N SER A 95 3.64 -0.78 11.17
CA SER A 95 3.94 -2.11 10.62
C SER A 95 5.37 -2.53 10.94
N CYS A 96 5.57 -3.81 11.25
CA CYS A 96 6.88 -4.36 11.59
C CYS A 96 7.75 -4.52 10.33
N SER A 97 9.06 -4.26 10.42
CA SER A 97 9.95 -4.19 9.24
C SER A 97 10.32 -5.55 8.63
N SER A 98 10.13 -6.64 9.36
CA SER A 98 10.52 -7.98 8.92
C SER A 98 9.71 -8.47 7.71
N GLN A 99 10.30 -9.36 6.91
CA GLN A 99 9.53 -10.17 5.95
C GLN A 99 8.52 -11.03 6.71
N GLY A 100 7.30 -11.15 6.18
CA GLY A 100 6.17 -11.73 6.93
C GLY A 100 5.77 -10.96 8.20
N GLY A 101 6.31 -9.76 8.42
CA GLY A 101 5.98 -8.93 9.57
C GLY A 101 4.53 -8.46 9.55
N GLN A 102 3.97 -8.23 10.73
CA GLN A 102 2.61 -7.74 10.87
C GLN A 102 2.46 -6.31 10.32
N ILE A 103 1.36 -6.09 9.62
CA ILE A 103 0.92 -4.79 9.11
C ILE A 103 -0.06 -4.21 10.12
N TYR A 104 0.17 -2.96 10.51
CA TYR A 104 -0.72 -2.20 11.37
C TYR A 104 -0.78 -0.76 10.87
N ARG A 105 -1.88 -0.40 10.20
CA ARG A 105 -2.02 0.92 9.56
C ARG A 105 -3.42 1.50 9.78
N TYR A 106 -3.45 2.73 10.26
CA TYR A 106 -4.69 3.44 10.63
C TYR A 106 -4.81 4.66 9.73
N ILE A 107 -5.92 4.76 9.00
CA ILE A 107 -6.17 5.83 8.03
C ILE A 107 -7.16 6.83 8.60
N TYR A 108 -6.75 8.10 8.65
CA TYR A 108 -7.54 9.20 9.19
C TYR A 108 -7.92 10.20 8.11
N LYS A 109 -9.08 10.82 8.31
CA LYS A 109 -9.59 11.92 7.50
C LYS A 109 -9.98 13.08 8.40
N TRP A 110 -9.72 14.32 7.97
CA TRP A 110 -10.24 15.50 8.65
C TRP A 110 -11.78 15.56 8.60
N SER A 111 -12.42 15.72 9.75
CA SER A 111 -13.84 16.00 9.89
C SER A 111 -14.04 17.44 10.37
N ALA A 112 -14.67 18.26 9.52
CA ALA A 112 -15.04 19.62 9.87
C ALA A 112 -16.13 19.66 10.97
N ALA A 113 -16.99 18.65 11.02
CA ALA A 113 -18.06 18.54 12.02
C ALA A 113 -17.48 18.26 13.42
N ASP A 114 -16.57 17.29 13.51
CA ASP A 114 -15.91 16.92 14.77
C ASP A 114 -14.72 17.84 15.11
N LYS A 115 -14.31 18.68 14.16
CA LYS A 115 -13.13 19.56 14.26
C LYS A 115 -11.86 18.78 14.62
N ASN A 116 -11.72 17.59 14.03
CA ASN A 116 -10.67 16.64 14.36
C ASN A 116 -10.36 15.66 13.22
N TRP A 117 -9.26 14.92 13.35
CA TRP A 117 -8.90 13.79 12.50
C TRP A 117 -9.57 12.52 12.97
N CYS A 118 -10.43 11.94 12.15
CA CYS A 118 -11.24 10.77 12.48
C CYS A 118 -10.69 9.54 11.76
N LEU A 119 -10.51 8.45 12.50
CA LEU A 119 -10.16 7.14 11.94
C LEU A 119 -11.30 6.67 11.02
N ILE A 120 -10.96 6.36 9.77
CA ILE A 120 -11.91 5.87 8.77
C ILE A 120 -11.61 4.43 8.34
N ARG A 121 -10.34 4.00 8.43
CA ARG A 121 -9.93 2.62 8.16
C ARG A 121 -8.96 2.13 9.21
N GLN A 122 -9.17 0.92 9.69
CA GLN A 122 -8.16 0.12 10.36
C GLN A 122 -7.70 -0.97 9.40
N ILE A 123 -6.39 -1.11 9.26
CA ILE A 123 -5.77 -2.07 8.36
C ILE A 123 -4.82 -2.93 9.18
N ASN A 124 -5.06 -4.23 9.19
CA ASN A 124 -4.16 -5.21 9.77
C ASN A 124 -3.79 -6.24 8.71
N GLY A 125 -2.71 -6.99 8.89
CA GLY A 125 -2.35 -8.02 7.92
C GLY A 125 -0.91 -8.48 8.04
N GLU A 126 -0.40 -9.07 6.98
CA GLU A 126 0.94 -9.62 6.92
C GLU A 126 1.66 -9.13 5.67
N LYS A 127 2.91 -8.71 5.85
CA LYS A 127 3.80 -8.35 4.74
C LYS A 127 4.09 -9.59 3.88
N SER A 128 4.46 -9.34 2.63
CA SER A 128 4.96 -10.39 1.75
C SER A 128 6.09 -11.18 2.42
N ASP A 129 6.04 -12.49 2.26
CA ASP A 129 7.08 -13.43 2.63
C ASP A 129 7.36 -14.34 1.42
N ILE A 130 8.39 -13.96 0.67
CA ILE A 130 8.79 -14.66 -0.54
C ILE A 130 9.24 -16.10 -0.20
N THR A 131 9.73 -16.35 1.01
CA THR A 131 10.19 -17.69 1.43
C THR A 131 9.04 -18.66 1.64
N SER A 132 7.86 -18.18 2.02
CA SER A 132 6.62 -18.97 2.08
C SER A 132 5.79 -18.92 0.79
N GLY A 133 6.26 -18.19 -0.24
CA GLY A 133 5.55 -18.03 -1.51
C GLY A 133 4.52 -16.89 -1.53
N THR A 134 4.44 -16.10 -0.46
CA THR A 134 3.56 -14.93 -0.35
C THR A 134 4.25 -13.70 -0.96
N VAL A 135 4.02 -13.46 -2.25
CA VAL A 135 4.76 -12.42 -3.02
C VAL A 135 4.17 -11.01 -2.93
N VAL A 136 3.00 -10.86 -2.32
CA VAL A 136 2.33 -9.58 -2.06
C VAL A 136 1.77 -9.59 -0.64
N PRO A 137 1.63 -8.43 0.03
CA PRO A 137 1.04 -8.39 1.36
C PRO A 137 -0.44 -8.78 1.32
N VAL A 138 -0.91 -9.35 2.43
CA VAL A 138 -2.32 -9.67 2.66
C VAL A 138 -2.83 -8.71 3.73
N GLU A 139 -3.77 -7.84 3.36
CA GLU A 139 -4.36 -6.85 4.26
C GLU A 139 -5.85 -7.12 4.47
N ASP A 140 -6.29 -7.00 5.72
CA ASP A 140 -7.69 -6.91 6.13
C ASP A 140 -8.01 -5.46 6.45
N VAL A 141 -9.01 -4.91 5.76
CA VAL A 141 -9.37 -3.49 5.81
C VAL A 141 -10.77 -3.35 6.38
N LEU A 142 -10.86 -2.68 7.54
CA LEU A 142 -12.11 -2.45 8.25
C LEU A 142 -12.51 -0.98 8.18
N ARG A 143 -13.75 -0.69 7.74
CA ARG A 143 -14.35 0.65 7.78
C ARG A 143 -14.81 0.99 9.19
N VAL A 144 -14.26 2.06 9.76
CA VAL A 144 -14.59 2.51 11.12
C VAL A 144 -15.76 3.49 11.07
N SER A 145 -16.77 3.25 11.89
CA SER A 145 -17.94 4.10 12.06
C SER A 145 -17.69 5.20 13.11
N GLY A 146 -18.25 6.38 12.85
CA GLY A 146 -18.12 7.54 13.74
C GLY A 146 -16.76 8.25 13.63
N CYS A 147 -16.38 9.01 14.66
CA CYS A 147 -15.11 9.71 14.72
C CYS A 147 -14.29 9.26 15.93
N SER A 148 -13.28 8.42 15.69
CA SER A 148 -12.23 8.12 16.67
C SER A 148 -11.00 9.00 16.39
N PRO A 149 -10.64 9.94 17.30
CA PRO A 149 -9.45 10.77 17.12
C PRO A 149 -8.15 9.97 17.08
N ILE A 150 -7.11 10.52 16.45
CA ILE A 150 -5.77 9.92 16.42
C ILE A 150 -5.31 9.53 17.83
N GLY A 151 -5.01 8.25 18.00
CA GLY A 151 -4.52 7.67 19.26
C GLY A 151 -5.59 7.37 20.30
N LYS A 152 -6.88 7.59 20.02
CA LYS A 152 -8.00 7.32 20.93
C LYS A 152 -8.87 6.19 20.41
N ASN A 153 -8.28 5.03 20.18
CA ASN A 153 -8.93 3.91 19.49
C ASN A 153 -9.70 2.97 20.43
N ASP A 154 -10.12 3.48 21.59
CA ASP A 154 -10.89 2.70 22.55
C ASP A 154 -12.30 2.49 22.02
N SER A 155 -12.75 1.23 21.94
CA SER A 155 -14.12 0.88 21.53
C SER A 155 -14.50 1.30 20.11
N LEU A 156 -13.66 0.96 19.12
CA LEU A 156 -14.00 1.14 17.71
C LEU A 156 -15.29 0.37 17.34
N THR A 157 -16.10 1.02 16.51
CA THR A 157 -17.25 0.40 15.87
C THR A 157 -17.00 0.33 14.37
N TYR A 158 -17.47 -0.72 13.72
CA TYR A 158 -17.20 -0.96 12.31
C TYR A 158 -18.50 -1.02 11.53
N GLU A 159 -18.42 -0.60 10.27
CA GLU A 159 -19.52 -0.76 9.34
C GLU A 159 -19.83 -2.24 9.12
N SER A 160 -21.10 -2.55 8.87
CA SER A 160 -21.49 -3.92 8.58
C SER A 160 -20.95 -4.37 7.22
N LYS A 161 -20.63 -5.67 7.08
CA LYS A 161 -20.17 -6.24 5.80
C LYS A 161 -21.09 -5.89 4.61
N LYS A 162 -22.40 -5.86 4.83
CA LYS A 162 -23.38 -5.50 3.80
C LYS A 162 -23.24 -4.04 3.37
N GLN A 163 -23.11 -3.13 4.33
CA GLN A 163 -22.89 -1.71 4.04
C GLN A 163 -21.60 -1.50 3.25
N VAL A 164 -20.49 -2.11 3.69
CA VAL A 164 -19.21 -2.01 2.98
C VAL A 164 -19.34 -2.53 1.54
N GLN A 165 -20.03 -3.65 1.35
CA GLN A 165 -20.28 -4.22 0.02
C GLN A 165 -21.12 -3.27 -0.87
N ASP A 166 -22.16 -2.65 -0.32
CA ASP A 166 -23.00 -1.69 -1.05
C ASP A 166 -22.19 -0.44 -1.47
N GLU A 167 -21.33 0.08 -0.59
CA GLU A 167 -20.45 1.23 -0.89
C GLU A 167 -19.38 0.89 -1.94
N ILE A 168 -18.75 -0.28 -1.82
CA ILE A 168 -17.77 -0.80 -2.80
C ILE A 168 -18.39 -0.90 -4.21
N ARG A 169 -19.65 -1.31 -4.33
CA ARG A 169 -20.32 -1.31 -5.64
C ARG A 169 -20.40 0.10 -6.23
N GLY A 170 -20.73 1.10 -5.41
CA GLY A 170 -20.72 2.51 -5.83
C GLY A 170 -19.34 3.00 -6.27
N GLU A 171 -18.28 2.59 -5.56
CA GLU A 171 -16.89 2.91 -5.93
C GLU A 171 -16.50 2.28 -7.29
N LEU A 172 -16.94 1.04 -7.54
CA LEU A 172 -16.71 0.36 -8.82
C LEU A 172 -17.53 0.95 -9.98
N ASP A 173 -18.70 1.53 -9.70
CA ASP A 173 -19.45 2.29 -10.71
C ASP A 173 -18.70 3.56 -11.13
N GLU A 174 -18.01 4.24 -10.21
CA GLU A 174 -17.15 5.38 -10.56
C GLU A 174 -15.95 4.96 -11.39
N PHE A 175 -15.32 3.82 -11.07
CA PHE A 175 -14.30 3.22 -11.92
C PHE A 175 -14.86 2.94 -13.33
N LYS A 176 -16.02 2.30 -13.42
CA LYS A 176 -16.68 1.98 -14.69
C LYS A 176 -16.95 3.23 -15.53
N LYS A 177 -17.38 4.33 -14.92
CA LYS A 177 -17.51 5.63 -15.60
C LYS A 177 -16.14 6.16 -16.05
N ALA A 178 -15.12 6.06 -15.22
CA ALA A 178 -13.78 6.51 -15.56
C ALA A 178 -13.19 5.79 -16.77
N THR A 179 -13.54 4.51 -17.01
CA THR A 179 -13.09 3.76 -18.19
C THR A 179 -13.56 4.33 -19.54
N GLN A 180 -14.58 5.20 -19.55
CA GLN A 180 -15.14 5.77 -20.78
C GLN A 180 -14.23 6.84 -21.41
N ALA A 181 -13.29 7.39 -20.64
CA ALA A 181 -12.36 8.41 -21.11
C ALA A 181 -10.95 8.14 -20.61
N ARG A 182 -9.96 8.15 -21.52
CA ARG A 182 -8.56 7.85 -21.19
C ARG A 182 -8.03 8.67 -20.01
N ALA A 183 -8.26 9.97 -20.00
CA ALA A 183 -7.79 10.86 -18.94
C ALA A 183 -8.43 10.55 -17.58
N SER A 184 -9.73 10.22 -17.57
CA SER A 184 -10.45 9.84 -16.35
C SER A 184 -9.95 8.50 -15.80
N LEU A 185 -9.70 7.53 -16.68
CA LEU A 185 -9.13 6.23 -16.31
C LEU A 185 -7.72 6.38 -15.73
N GLU A 186 -6.86 7.12 -16.41
CA GLU A 186 -5.49 7.39 -15.96
C GLU A 186 -5.50 8.05 -14.57
N LYS A 187 -6.37 9.05 -14.39
CA LYS A 187 -6.57 9.69 -13.10
C LYS A 187 -7.03 8.69 -12.04
N TYR A 188 -8.09 7.93 -12.28
CA TYR A 188 -8.60 6.94 -11.34
C TYR A 188 -7.51 5.94 -10.91
N VAL A 189 -6.80 5.37 -11.88
CA VAL A 189 -5.75 4.37 -11.62
C VAL A 189 -4.53 4.99 -10.95
N SER A 190 -4.28 6.29 -11.08
CA SER A 190 -3.22 6.97 -10.31
C SER A 190 -3.64 7.31 -8.87
N GLU A 191 -4.93 7.54 -8.64
CA GLU A 191 -5.45 8.06 -7.37
C GLU A 191 -5.99 6.98 -6.42
N ILE A 192 -6.45 5.83 -6.94
CA ILE A 192 -6.90 4.72 -6.09
C ILE A 192 -5.74 4.27 -5.19
N SER A 193 -5.95 4.26 -3.88
CA SER A 193 -4.93 3.86 -2.91
C SER A 193 -4.77 2.34 -2.80
N ASP A 194 -3.62 1.89 -2.32
CA ASP A 194 -3.30 0.48 -2.10
C ASP A 194 -4.30 -0.21 -1.16
N PHE A 195 -4.69 0.44 -0.05
CA PHE A 195 -5.66 -0.14 0.89
C PHE A 195 -7.06 -0.25 0.28
N GLN A 196 -7.44 0.65 -0.63
CA GLN A 196 -8.72 0.52 -1.35
C GLN A 196 -8.68 -0.71 -2.26
N VAL A 197 -7.55 -0.97 -2.93
CA VAL A 197 -7.38 -2.19 -3.73
C VAL A 197 -7.45 -3.45 -2.85
N ALA A 198 -6.79 -3.45 -1.70
CA ALA A 198 -6.85 -4.56 -0.75
C ALA A 198 -8.27 -4.78 -0.20
N GLU A 199 -8.99 -3.71 0.14
CA GLU A 199 -10.38 -3.76 0.57
C GLU A 199 -11.28 -4.37 -0.53
N LEU A 200 -11.15 -3.91 -1.78
CA LEU A 200 -11.89 -4.49 -2.91
C LEU A 200 -11.68 -6.00 -3.07
N ALA A 201 -10.45 -6.48 -2.83
CA ALA A 201 -10.10 -7.89 -2.93
C ALA A 201 -10.93 -8.78 -1.97
N ALA A 202 -11.34 -8.26 -0.81
CA ALA A 202 -12.15 -8.98 0.17
C ALA A 202 -13.64 -9.06 -0.17
N TYR A 203 -14.12 -8.21 -1.10
CA TYR A 203 -15.55 -8.04 -1.43
C TYR A 203 -15.91 -8.41 -2.88
N ILE A 204 -15.06 -9.18 -3.57
CA ILE A 204 -15.35 -9.66 -4.93
C ILE A 204 -16.53 -10.63 -4.89
N ASP A 205 -17.52 -10.47 -5.76
CA ASP A 205 -18.69 -11.36 -5.92
C ASP A 205 -19.14 -11.47 -7.39
N ALA A 206 -20.27 -12.12 -7.64
CA ALA A 206 -20.74 -12.38 -8.99
C ALA A 206 -21.20 -11.11 -9.73
N GLU A 207 -21.54 -10.05 -9.00
CA GLU A 207 -22.04 -8.79 -9.53
C GLU A 207 -20.88 -7.87 -9.95
N ASN A 208 -19.73 -7.95 -9.27
CA ASN A 208 -18.61 -7.04 -9.49
C ASN A 208 -17.33 -7.69 -10.06
N VAL A 209 -17.30 -9.01 -10.24
CA VAL A 209 -16.11 -9.75 -10.70
C VAL A 209 -15.57 -9.26 -12.04
N GLU A 210 -16.43 -8.75 -12.94
CA GLU A 210 -15.98 -8.22 -14.22
C GLU A 210 -15.24 -6.89 -14.06
N GLU A 211 -15.83 -5.95 -13.33
CA GLU A 211 -15.24 -4.66 -13.00
C GLU A 211 -13.91 -4.83 -12.24
N VAL A 212 -13.83 -5.76 -11.28
CA VAL A 212 -12.58 -6.03 -10.55
C VAL A 212 -11.50 -6.61 -11.46
N ASN A 213 -11.85 -7.54 -12.36
CA ASN A 213 -10.90 -8.05 -13.35
C ASN A 213 -10.39 -6.95 -14.30
N ASN A 214 -11.27 -6.03 -14.70
CA ASN A 214 -10.90 -4.88 -15.54
C ASN A 214 -10.00 -3.90 -14.79
N LEU A 215 -10.28 -3.64 -13.50
CA LEU A 215 -9.42 -2.82 -12.65
C LEU A 215 -8.02 -3.43 -12.56
N ALA A 216 -7.90 -4.73 -12.26
CA ALA A 216 -6.62 -5.41 -12.21
C ALA A 216 -5.84 -5.31 -13.52
N PHE A 217 -6.51 -5.50 -14.67
CA PHE A 217 -5.90 -5.30 -15.99
C PHE A 217 -5.32 -3.89 -16.16
N PHE A 218 -6.04 -2.84 -15.74
CA PHE A 218 -5.52 -1.49 -15.85
C PHE A 218 -4.41 -1.21 -14.83
N LEU A 219 -4.47 -1.74 -13.61
CA LEU A 219 -3.36 -1.66 -12.65
C LEU A 219 -2.06 -2.19 -13.28
N GLU A 220 -2.09 -3.34 -13.97
CA GLU A 220 -0.93 -3.86 -14.72
C GLU A 220 -0.45 -2.90 -15.82
N LYS A 221 -1.37 -2.31 -16.59
CA LYS A 221 -1.02 -1.33 -17.64
C LYS A 221 -0.29 -0.12 -17.10
N TYR A 222 -0.60 0.30 -15.88
CA TYR A 222 0.06 1.39 -15.18
C TYR A 222 1.16 0.92 -14.21
N LYS A 223 1.67 -0.31 -14.39
CA LYS A 223 2.81 -0.87 -13.63
C LYS A 223 2.57 -1.06 -12.12
N ARG A 224 1.31 -1.09 -11.70
CA ARG A 224 0.87 -1.43 -10.33
C ARG A 224 0.64 -2.94 -10.19
N ASN A 225 1.64 -3.74 -10.56
CA ASN A 225 1.49 -5.19 -10.72
C ASN A 225 1.25 -5.92 -9.39
N SER A 226 1.85 -5.51 -8.28
CA SER A 226 1.62 -6.12 -6.96
C SER A 226 0.16 -6.00 -6.53
N GLU A 227 -0.46 -4.86 -6.78
CA GLU A 227 -1.87 -4.61 -6.47
C GLU A 227 -2.81 -5.38 -7.42
N ALA A 228 -2.44 -5.50 -8.70
CA ALA A 228 -3.13 -6.39 -9.62
C ALA A 228 -3.09 -7.85 -9.15
N VAL A 229 -1.93 -8.34 -8.68
CA VAL A 229 -1.79 -9.68 -8.10
C VAL A 229 -2.73 -9.87 -6.92
N GLN A 230 -2.83 -8.91 -5.99
CA GLN A 230 -3.75 -8.99 -4.84
C GLN A 230 -5.21 -9.20 -5.27
N LEU A 231 -5.71 -8.39 -6.22
CA LEU A 231 -7.07 -8.56 -6.74
C LEU A 231 -7.26 -9.89 -7.44
N LEU A 232 -6.32 -10.27 -8.31
CA LEU A 232 -6.44 -11.44 -9.17
C LEU A 232 -6.33 -12.76 -8.39
N GLN A 233 -5.50 -12.80 -7.34
CA GLN A 233 -5.44 -13.94 -6.41
C GLN A 233 -6.81 -14.16 -5.75
N SER A 234 -7.40 -13.13 -5.17
CA SER A 234 -8.72 -13.21 -4.53
C SER A 234 -9.82 -13.55 -5.53
N LEU A 235 -9.76 -12.97 -6.73
CA LEU A 235 -10.72 -13.21 -7.80
C LEU A 235 -10.70 -14.67 -8.25
N ILE A 236 -9.52 -15.23 -8.54
CA ILE A 236 -9.37 -16.61 -9.04
C ILE A 236 -9.70 -17.63 -7.96
N LYS A 237 -9.39 -17.33 -6.69
CA LYS A 237 -9.81 -18.17 -5.56
C LYS A 237 -11.32 -18.34 -5.52
N LYS A 238 -12.09 -17.28 -5.82
CA LYS A 238 -13.56 -17.31 -5.80
C LYS A 238 -14.18 -17.75 -7.14
N PHE A 239 -13.56 -17.39 -8.26
CA PHE A 239 -14.04 -17.62 -9.63
C PHE A 239 -12.98 -18.32 -10.48
N PRO A 240 -12.61 -19.58 -10.17
CA PRO A 240 -11.45 -20.26 -10.77
C PRO A 240 -11.56 -20.49 -12.30
N ASN A 241 -12.78 -20.41 -12.84
CA ASN A 241 -13.09 -20.59 -14.26
C ASN A 241 -12.99 -19.29 -15.09
N ARG A 242 -12.67 -18.14 -14.46
CA ARG A 242 -12.40 -16.86 -15.15
C ARG A 242 -11.03 -16.92 -15.83
N THR A 243 -10.99 -17.57 -16.98
CA THR A 243 -9.76 -17.85 -17.73
C THR A 243 -8.95 -16.59 -18.07
N VAL A 244 -9.60 -15.47 -18.39
CA VAL A 244 -8.90 -14.20 -18.67
C VAL A 244 -8.21 -13.65 -17.41
N ALA A 245 -8.87 -13.68 -16.25
CA ALA A 245 -8.26 -13.27 -14.99
C ALA A 245 -7.02 -14.11 -14.66
N ARG A 246 -7.05 -15.41 -14.98
CA ARG A 246 -5.90 -16.29 -14.80
C ARG A 246 -4.70 -15.90 -15.68
N LEU A 247 -4.95 -15.52 -16.92
CA LEU A 247 -3.90 -14.99 -17.78
C LEU A 247 -3.31 -13.70 -17.21
N ASN A 248 -4.17 -12.78 -16.75
CA ASN A 248 -3.75 -11.53 -16.11
C ASN A 248 -2.92 -11.81 -14.84
N LEU A 249 -3.29 -12.80 -14.02
CA LEU A 249 -2.50 -13.16 -12.83
C LEU A 249 -1.11 -13.66 -13.22
N ALA A 250 -1.02 -14.49 -14.28
CA ALA A 250 0.25 -14.97 -14.78
C ALA A 250 1.13 -13.85 -15.37
N ASP A 251 0.54 -12.89 -16.08
CA ASP A 251 1.22 -11.70 -16.59
C ASP A 251 1.69 -10.81 -15.42
N ALA A 252 0.85 -10.55 -14.42
CA ALA A 252 1.20 -9.75 -13.24
C ALA A 252 2.31 -10.39 -12.38
N TYR A 253 2.22 -11.71 -12.11
CA TYR A 253 3.31 -12.45 -11.45
C TYR A 253 4.61 -12.37 -12.23
N TRP A 254 4.54 -12.46 -13.56
CA TRP A 254 5.73 -12.33 -14.39
C TRP A 254 6.37 -10.94 -14.23
N GLU A 255 5.58 -9.87 -14.20
CA GLU A 255 6.11 -8.51 -14.07
C GLU A 255 6.72 -8.22 -12.68
N ILE A 256 6.30 -8.92 -11.62
CA ILE A 256 6.91 -8.82 -10.27
C ILE A 256 8.00 -9.86 -10.00
N ASP A 257 8.50 -10.52 -11.06
CA ASP A 257 9.56 -11.53 -11.00
C ASP A 257 9.20 -12.83 -10.24
N ALA A 258 7.92 -13.07 -9.97
CA ALA A 258 7.41 -14.31 -9.38
C ALA A 258 7.23 -15.41 -10.46
N LYS A 259 8.32 -15.78 -11.14
CA LYS A 259 8.29 -16.60 -12.37
C LYS A 259 7.69 -17.98 -12.18
N GLU A 260 7.96 -18.64 -11.05
CA GLU A 260 7.40 -19.97 -10.77
C GLU A 260 5.88 -19.94 -10.61
N LEU A 261 5.36 -18.93 -9.90
CA LEU A 261 3.92 -18.68 -9.77
C LEU A 261 3.31 -18.32 -11.13
N ALA A 262 3.97 -17.46 -11.92
CA ALA A 262 3.55 -17.13 -13.27
C ALA A 262 3.44 -18.37 -14.17
N ALA A 263 4.48 -19.22 -14.17
CA ALA A 263 4.52 -20.44 -14.97
C ALA A 263 3.41 -21.44 -14.57
N SER A 264 3.09 -21.54 -13.28
CA SER A 264 1.94 -22.31 -12.79
C SER A 264 0.62 -21.79 -13.40
N GLU A 265 0.38 -20.49 -13.33
CA GLU A 265 -0.85 -19.88 -13.83
C GLU A 265 -0.97 -19.93 -15.35
N TYR A 266 0.13 -19.76 -16.09
CA TYR A 266 0.14 -19.94 -17.56
C TYR A 266 -0.21 -21.38 -17.96
N ARG A 267 0.30 -22.39 -17.25
CA ARG A 267 -0.03 -23.80 -17.51
C ARG A 267 -1.52 -24.06 -17.31
N GLU A 268 -2.08 -23.53 -16.23
CA GLU A 268 -3.50 -23.68 -15.92
C GLU A 268 -4.38 -22.90 -16.92
N TYR A 269 -4.01 -21.68 -17.31
CA TYR A 269 -4.66 -20.94 -18.39
C TYR A 269 -4.68 -21.76 -19.69
N ARG A 270 -3.53 -22.32 -20.10
CA ARG A 270 -3.41 -23.16 -21.29
C ARG A 270 -4.34 -24.38 -21.21
N ARG A 271 -4.40 -25.03 -20.04
CA ARG A 271 -5.32 -26.15 -19.80
C ARG A 271 -6.78 -25.74 -20.00
N GLN A 272 -7.19 -24.60 -19.43
CA GLN A 272 -8.56 -24.08 -19.56
C GLN A 272 -8.91 -23.72 -21.00
N MET A 273 -8.00 -23.08 -21.74
CA MET A 273 -8.20 -22.72 -23.14
C MET A 273 -8.33 -23.96 -24.04
N ASN A 274 -7.49 -24.97 -23.82
CA ASN A 274 -7.56 -26.24 -24.55
C ASN A 274 -8.89 -26.97 -24.28
N PHE A 275 -9.31 -27.04 -23.02
CA PHE A 275 -10.59 -27.65 -22.64
C PHE A 275 -11.79 -26.96 -23.33
N LYS A 276 -11.71 -25.65 -23.55
CA LYS A 276 -12.72 -24.86 -24.27
C LYS A 276 -12.61 -24.95 -25.81
N GLY A 277 -11.68 -25.73 -26.35
CA GLY A 277 -11.42 -25.80 -27.80
C GLY A 277 -10.82 -24.51 -28.38
N LEU A 278 -10.22 -23.67 -27.55
CA LEU A 278 -9.68 -22.35 -27.92
C LEU A 278 -8.14 -22.33 -28.00
N SER A 279 -7.51 -23.49 -28.27
CA SER A 279 -6.04 -23.62 -28.35
C SER A 279 -5.39 -22.61 -29.30
N ALA A 280 -6.05 -22.29 -30.42
CA ALA A 280 -5.55 -21.31 -31.39
C ALA A 280 -5.50 -19.85 -30.87
N LYS A 281 -6.21 -19.55 -29.77
CA LYS A 281 -6.23 -18.21 -29.14
C LYS A 281 -5.20 -18.07 -28.01
N ILE A 282 -4.37 -19.08 -27.77
CA ILE A 282 -3.36 -19.05 -26.70
C ILE A 282 -2.20 -18.14 -27.16
N PRO A 283 -1.91 -17.05 -26.44
CA PRO A 283 -0.80 -16.16 -26.81
C PRO A 283 0.55 -16.90 -26.76
N PRO A 284 1.50 -16.64 -27.68
CA PRO A 284 2.80 -17.30 -27.70
C PRO A 284 3.55 -17.21 -26.36
N ARG A 285 3.48 -16.04 -25.70
CA ARG A 285 4.11 -15.81 -24.39
C ARG A 285 3.69 -16.82 -23.32
N VAL A 286 2.48 -17.38 -23.40
CA VAL A 286 2.01 -18.41 -22.46
C VAL A 286 2.84 -19.68 -22.61
N VAL A 287 3.19 -20.07 -23.83
CA VAL A 287 4.01 -21.26 -24.08
C VAL A 287 5.46 -21.03 -23.65
N ASP A 288 5.99 -19.83 -23.92
CA ASP A 288 7.37 -19.49 -23.61
C ASP A 288 7.62 -19.36 -22.10
N ARG A 289 6.66 -18.76 -21.39
CA ARG A 289 6.76 -18.43 -19.96
C ARG A 289 6.19 -19.51 -19.03
N ALA A 290 5.59 -20.57 -19.58
CA ALA A 290 5.11 -21.73 -18.83
C ALA A 290 6.17 -22.83 -18.62
N LYS A 291 7.41 -22.57 -19.05
CA LYS A 291 8.55 -23.49 -18.94
C LYS A 291 9.19 -23.39 -17.57
#